data_AF-A0A8U1C0G5-F1
#
_entry.id   AF-A0A8U1C0G5-F1
#
_cell.length_a   1.000
_cell.length_b   1.000
_cell.length_c   1.000
_cell.angle_alpha   90.00
_cell.angle_beta   90.00
_cell.angle_gamma   90.00
#
_symmetry.space_group_name_H-M   'P 1'
#
loop_
_entity.id
_entity.type
_entity.pdbx_description
1 polymer ?
#
loop_
_entity_poly.entity_id
_entity_poly.type
_entity_poly.pdbx_seq_one_letter_code
_entity_poly.pdbx_strand_id
1 'polypeptide(L)'
;MVNAIVSHSVNSILPRQTNYYWIGIRKVDDVWTWVGTNKTLTKEAENWADGEPNNGGNNEDCVEMYIKREKDTGKWNDETCMKKKTALCFTASCQSDSCYHGECVETINSHHCKCFEGFYGEQCEHVVECKMEEVTVPAKASVSCSHPNGNFSFDSTCQYSCEEGYRLSSSGPVRCTASESWSEQPPTCELVLCSELYEPVKGSMTCSHPLGSFSYLSTCTFTCEEGYERLASSSATLQCGASGQWNDSQPQCVAVSCPTLQQPQDGAISCGEDFTYGSSCNFSCSEGYLLKGAITVTCASAAEWSEEIPHCEAIQCPSPVVPLGGQVSCEAPSHTWGSVCNFSCDEGYDHHGHT
;
A
#
# COMPACT_ATOMS: atom_id res chain seq x y z
N MET A 1 5.25 -26.29 -49.78
CA MET A 1 6.06 -27.52 -49.90
C MET A 1 5.13 -28.66 -50.30
N VAL A 2 5.45 -29.40 -51.37
CA VAL A 2 4.60 -30.49 -51.88
C VAL A 2 4.88 -31.73 -51.04
N ASN A 3 4.00 -32.05 -50.09
CA ASN A 3 4.00 -33.31 -49.35
C ASN A 3 2.97 -34.28 -49.97
N ALA A 4 2.83 -35.49 -49.43
CA ALA A 4 1.88 -36.49 -49.93
C ALA A 4 0.41 -35.98 -50.02
N ILE A 5 0.00 -35.06 -49.13
CA ILE A 5 -1.33 -34.44 -49.12
C ILE A 5 -1.47 -33.48 -50.31
N VAL A 6 -0.47 -32.62 -50.53
CA VAL A 6 -0.43 -31.71 -51.68
C VAL A 6 -0.36 -32.51 -53.00
N SER A 7 0.37 -33.63 -53.05
CA SER A 7 0.41 -34.50 -54.23
C SER A 7 -0.96 -35.06 -54.63
N HIS A 8 -1.83 -35.38 -53.67
CA HIS A 8 -3.19 -35.86 -53.97
C HIS A 8 -4.06 -34.77 -54.59
N SER A 9 -4.06 -33.57 -54.01
CA SER A 9 -4.82 -32.41 -54.51
C SER A 9 -4.30 -31.90 -55.85
N VAL A 10 -2.98 -31.86 -56.04
CA VAL A 10 -2.38 -31.48 -57.32
C VAL A 10 -2.76 -32.49 -58.41
N ASN A 11 -2.80 -33.78 -58.09
CA ASN A 11 -3.20 -34.82 -59.03
C ASN A 11 -4.67 -34.77 -59.44
N SER A 12 -5.59 -34.30 -58.58
CA SER A 12 -7.00 -34.16 -58.96
C SER A 12 -7.22 -32.97 -59.91
N ILE A 13 -6.49 -31.87 -59.70
CA ILE A 13 -6.66 -30.60 -60.43
C ILE A 13 -5.94 -30.60 -61.78
N LEU A 14 -4.71 -31.11 -61.86
CA LEU A 14 -3.91 -30.99 -63.07
C LEU A 14 -4.32 -32.01 -64.17
N PRO A 15 -4.24 -31.63 -65.46
CA PRO A 15 -4.42 -32.58 -66.54
C PRO A 15 -3.25 -33.58 -66.62
N ARG A 16 -3.50 -34.76 -67.20
CA ARG A 16 -2.41 -35.71 -67.49
C ARG A 16 -1.54 -35.15 -68.62
N GLN A 17 -0.23 -35.13 -68.44
CA GLN A 17 0.75 -34.79 -69.48
C GLN A 17 1.56 -36.02 -69.85
N THR A 18 1.84 -36.19 -71.13
CA THR A 18 2.63 -37.33 -71.64
C THR A 18 4.06 -37.34 -71.10
N ASN A 19 4.64 -36.16 -70.89
CA ASN A 19 5.99 -35.98 -70.37
C ASN A 19 6.02 -35.59 -68.89
N TYR A 20 4.88 -35.67 -68.19
CA TYR A 20 4.71 -35.26 -66.79
C TYR A 20 5.17 -33.81 -66.53
N TYR A 21 5.45 -33.49 -65.25
CA TYR A 21 5.70 -32.13 -64.80
C TYR A 21 7.05 -32.01 -64.09
N TRP A 22 7.80 -30.95 -64.42
CA TRP A 22 8.96 -30.55 -63.64
C TRP A 22 8.54 -29.96 -62.29
N ILE A 23 9.20 -30.36 -61.21
CA ILE A 23 9.07 -29.77 -59.88
C ILE A 23 10.38 -29.12 -59.42
N GLY A 24 10.31 -28.23 -58.44
CA GLY A 24 11.44 -27.41 -57.97
C GLY A 24 12.48 -28.14 -57.11
N ILE A 25 12.87 -29.37 -57.49
CA ILE A 25 13.91 -30.17 -56.83
C ILE A 25 14.95 -30.56 -57.87
N ARG A 26 16.24 -30.44 -57.52
CA ARG A 26 17.35 -30.91 -58.35
C ARG A 26 18.50 -31.43 -57.49
N LYS A 27 19.41 -32.17 -58.11
CA LYS A 27 20.66 -32.61 -57.51
C LYS A 27 21.70 -31.48 -57.61
N VAL A 28 22.34 -31.16 -56.49
CA VAL A 28 23.44 -30.18 -56.35
C VAL A 28 24.49 -30.84 -55.46
N ASP A 29 25.73 -30.97 -55.93
CA ASP A 29 26.82 -31.66 -55.21
C ASP A 29 26.42 -33.03 -54.66
N ASP A 30 25.77 -33.84 -55.51
CA ASP A 30 25.21 -35.16 -55.19
C ASP A 30 24.09 -35.20 -54.14
N VAL A 31 23.52 -34.04 -53.77
CA VAL A 31 22.44 -33.91 -52.78
C VAL A 31 21.17 -33.32 -53.39
N TRP A 32 20.02 -33.97 -53.16
CA TRP A 32 18.71 -33.44 -53.57
C TRP A 32 18.36 -32.18 -52.80
N THR A 33 18.11 -31.10 -53.53
CA THR A 33 17.98 -29.74 -52.99
C THR A 33 16.74 -29.06 -53.55
N TRP A 34 16.02 -28.34 -52.69
CA TRP A 34 14.92 -27.47 -53.09
C TRP A 34 15.49 -26.22 -53.79
N VAL A 35 15.17 -26.05 -55.08
CA VAL A 35 15.72 -24.97 -55.91
C VAL A 35 15.38 -23.58 -55.33
N GLY A 36 14.18 -23.40 -54.78
CA GLY A 36 13.72 -22.09 -54.30
C GLY A 36 14.34 -21.62 -52.98
N THR A 37 14.73 -22.54 -52.09
CA THR A 37 15.27 -22.21 -50.75
C THR A 37 16.74 -22.57 -50.58
N ASN A 38 17.31 -23.29 -51.55
CA ASN A 38 18.64 -23.89 -51.48
C ASN A 38 18.84 -24.78 -50.24
N LYS A 39 17.74 -25.32 -49.68
CA LYS A 39 17.78 -26.25 -48.54
C LYS A 39 17.79 -27.68 -49.04
N THR A 40 18.60 -28.51 -48.38
CA THR A 40 18.63 -29.95 -48.57
C THR A 40 17.26 -30.57 -48.30
N LEU A 41 16.87 -31.52 -49.15
CA LEU A 41 15.66 -32.32 -48.98
C LEU A 41 15.84 -33.28 -47.79
N THR A 42 14.95 -33.23 -46.80
CA THR A 42 14.99 -34.15 -45.66
C THR A 42 14.33 -35.48 -46.01
N LYS A 43 14.70 -36.55 -45.29
CA LYS A 43 14.14 -37.90 -45.52
C LYS A 43 12.63 -37.96 -45.30
N GLU A 44 12.07 -37.20 -44.36
CA GLU A 44 10.63 -37.17 -44.12
C GLU A 44 9.85 -36.46 -45.24
N ALA A 45 10.53 -35.62 -46.03
CA ALA A 45 9.95 -34.90 -47.14
C ALA A 45 10.06 -35.65 -48.48
N GLU A 46 10.82 -36.75 -48.55
CA GLU A 46 10.98 -37.55 -49.76
C GLU A 46 9.66 -38.23 -50.17
N ASN A 47 9.37 -38.22 -51.47
CA ASN A 47 8.17 -38.86 -52.02
C ASN A 47 8.46 -39.57 -53.36
N TRP A 48 9.61 -40.25 -53.43
CA TRP A 48 10.06 -41.04 -54.57
C TRP A 48 9.10 -42.19 -54.92
N ALA A 49 9.03 -42.53 -56.19
CA ALA A 49 8.33 -43.73 -56.68
C ALA A 49 9.11 -45.00 -56.31
N ASP A 50 8.45 -46.16 -56.40
CA ASP A 50 9.09 -47.44 -56.15
C ASP A 50 10.30 -47.64 -57.07
N GLY A 51 11.51 -47.72 -56.48
CA GLY A 51 12.76 -47.91 -57.21
C GLY A 51 13.52 -46.63 -57.56
N GLU A 52 12.98 -45.45 -57.22
CA GLU A 52 13.61 -44.15 -57.46
C GLU A 52 14.29 -43.57 -56.20
N PRO A 53 15.30 -42.69 -56.35
CA PRO A 53 15.93 -42.26 -57.61
C PRO A 53 16.92 -43.30 -58.16
N ASN A 54 16.82 -43.62 -59.46
CA ASN A 54 17.55 -44.74 -60.08
C ASN A 54 18.73 -44.32 -60.96
N ASN A 55 18.82 -43.05 -61.36
CA ASN A 55 19.82 -42.50 -62.28
C ASN A 55 20.04 -43.35 -63.55
N GLY A 56 18.98 -43.95 -64.08
CA GLY A 56 18.98 -44.92 -65.16
C GLY A 56 19.43 -44.36 -66.51
N GLY A 57 19.25 -43.05 -66.73
CA GLY A 57 19.71 -42.33 -67.92
C GLY A 57 21.14 -41.79 -67.84
N ASN A 58 21.81 -41.89 -66.68
CA ASN A 58 22.98 -41.09 -66.28
C ASN A 58 22.71 -39.57 -66.26
N ASN A 59 23.21 -38.89 -65.22
CA ASN A 59 23.07 -37.44 -65.04
C ASN A 59 21.59 -36.99 -64.93
N GLU A 60 20.79 -37.78 -64.21
CA GLU A 60 19.38 -37.51 -63.92
C GLU A 60 19.26 -36.59 -62.70
N ASP A 61 19.66 -35.34 -62.88
CA ASP A 61 19.77 -34.38 -61.78
C ASP A 61 18.49 -33.55 -61.55
N CYS A 62 17.42 -33.78 -62.29
CA CYS A 62 16.15 -33.04 -62.17
C CYS A 62 15.00 -33.97 -61.79
N VAL A 63 14.02 -33.46 -61.05
CA VAL A 63 12.90 -34.28 -60.54
C VAL A 63 11.61 -33.97 -61.27
N GLU A 64 10.96 -35.01 -61.79
CA GLU A 64 9.59 -34.94 -62.29
C GLU A 64 8.58 -35.54 -61.31
N MET A 65 7.31 -35.17 -61.46
CA MET A 65 6.20 -35.74 -60.68
C MET A 65 5.16 -36.40 -61.57
N TYR A 66 4.77 -37.62 -61.22
CA TYR A 66 3.77 -38.40 -61.93
C TYR A 66 2.34 -37.92 -61.66
N ILE A 67 1.78 -37.15 -62.58
CA ILE A 67 0.36 -36.75 -62.54
C ILE A 67 -0.48 -37.70 -63.39
N LYS A 68 -1.51 -38.29 -62.79
CA LYS A 68 -2.51 -39.20 -63.39
C LYS A 68 -1.87 -40.41 -64.10
N ARG A 69 -0.77 -40.93 -63.53
CA ARG A 69 -0.13 -42.19 -63.95
C ARG A 69 -0.96 -43.38 -63.42
N GLU A 70 -0.77 -44.56 -63.97
CA GLU A 70 -1.49 -45.75 -63.49
C GLU A 70 -0.90 -46.29 -62.18
N LYS A 71 0.43 -46.23 -62.06
CA LYS A 71 1.19 -46.61 -60.86
C LYS A 71 1.98 -45.40 -60.33
N ASP A 72 2.16 -45.32 -59.02
CA ASP A 72 2.98 -44.31 -58.33
C ASP A 72 2.53 -42.87 -58.59
N THR A 73 1.22 -42.67 -58.68
CA THR A 73 0.64 -41.33 -58.88
C THR A 73 0.97 -40.39 -57.74
N GLY A 74 1.41 -39.18 -58.08
CA GLY A 74 1.87 -38.15 -57.15
C GLY A 74 3.29 -38.37 -56.62
N LYS A 75 3.97 -39.45 -57.03
CA LYS A 75 5.37 -39.77 -56.67
C LYS A 75 6.37 -39.14 -57.63
N TRP A 76 7.63 -39.14 -57.21
CA TRP A 76 8.74 -38.50 -57.91
C TRP A 76 9.63 -39.49 -58.65
N ASN A 77 10.24 -39.01 -59.73
CA ASN A 77 11.23 -39.72 -60.54
C ASN A 77 12.38 -38.77 -60.88
N ASP A 78 13.61 -39.24 -60.78
CA ASP A 78 14.76 -38.50 -61.29
C ASP A 78 14.86 -38.65 -62.82
N GLU A 79 15.29 -37.59 -63.47
CA GLU A 79 15.26 -37.51 -64.92
C GLU A 79 16.29 -36.50 -65.43
N THR A 80 16.76 -36.69 -66.66
CA THR A 80 17.70 -35.77 -67.28
C THR A 80 17.06 -34.38 -67.46
N CYS A 81 17.76 -33.35 -66.95
CA CYS A 81 17.31 -31.96 -67.00
C CYS A 81 17.09 -31.43 -68.43
N MET A 82 17.64 -32.10 -69.45
CA MET A 82 17.52 -31.70 -70.85
C MET A 82 16.15 -32.06 -71.47
N LYS A 83 15.32 -32.86 -70.80
CA LYS A 83 13.98 -33.22 -71.30
C LYS A 83 13.00 -32.06 -71.17
N LYS A 84 12.17 -31.88 -72.21
CA LYS A 84 11.10 -30.88 -72.24
C LYS A 84 9.86 -31.43 -71.53
N LYS A 85 9.52 -30.84 -70.39
CA LYS A 85 8.30 -31.14 -69.61
C LYS A 85 7.58 -29.86 -69.23
N THR A 86 6.32 -29.98 -68.83
CA THR A 86 5.53 -28.84 -68.35
C THR A 86 6.03 -28.41 -66.97
N ALA A 87 6.24 -27.12 -66.74
CA ALA A 87 6.63 -26.62 -65.42
C ALA A 87 5.40 -26.62 -64.49
N LEU A 88 5.54 -27.20 -63.29
CA LEU A 88 4.56 -27.01 -62.22
C LEU A 88 5.00 -25.83 -61.34
N CYS A 89 4.28 -24.72 -61.47
CA CYS A 89 4.53 -23.50 -60.72
C CYS A 89 3.55 -23.38 -59.54
N PHE A 90 4.04 -22.89 -58.41
CA PHE A 90 3.25 -22.49 -57.24
C PHE A 90 3.65 -21.06 -56.87
N THR A 91 2.66 -20.22 -56.55
CA THR A 91 2.88 -18.92 -55.91
C THR A 91 2.20 -18.95 -54.54
N ALA A 92 2.84 -18.33 -53.54
CA ALA A 92 2.21 -18.14 -52.24
C ALA A 92 0.90 -17.37 -52.43
N SER A 93 -0.18 -17.84 -51.80
CA SER A 93 -1.46 -17.12 -51.78
C SER A 93 -1.47 -16.05 -50.71
N CYS A 94 -0.68 -16.23 -49.64
CA CYS A 94 -0.44 -15.24 -48.61
C CYS A 94 0.37 -14.07 -49.15
N GLN A 95 -0.18 -12.88 -48.99
CA GLN A 95 0.47 -11.60 -49.24
C GLN A 95 0.66 -10.83 -47.92
N SER A 96 1.45 -9.77 -47.93
CA SER A 96 1.72 -8.96 -46.73
C SER A 96 0.48 -8.28 -46.16
N ASP A 97 -0.55 -8.09 -46.99
CA ASP A 97 -1.83 -7.47 -46.67
C ASP A 97 -2.99 -8.49 -46.60
N SER A 98 -2.68 -9.80 -46.67
CA SER A 98 -3.70 -10.86 -46.55
C SER A 98 -4.43 -10.85 -45.20
N CYS A 99 -3.72 -10.55 -44.12
CA CYS A 99 -4.25 -10.51 -42.76
C CYS A 99 -3.78 -9.25 -42.04
N TYR A 100 -4.71 -8.42 -41.54
CA TYR A 100 -4.37 -7.18 -40.86
C TYR A 100 -3.78 -7.44 -39.46
N HIS A 101 -4.48 -8.23 -38.65
CA HIS A 101 -4.12 -8.56 -37.27
C HIS A 101 -4.09 -10.07 -37.06
N GLY A 102 -3.27 -10.78 -37.84
CA GLY A 102 -3.16 -12.22 -37.71
C GLY A 102 -2.04 -12.84 -38.53
N GLU A 103 -1.90 -14.15 -38.39
CA GLU A 103 -0.98 -14.97 -39.17
C GLU A 103 -1.68 -15.51 -40.41
N CYS A 104 -1.12 -15.27 -41.60
CA CYS A 104 -1.61 -15.87 -42.83
C CYS A 104 -1.19 -17.33 -42.95
N VAL A 105 -2.15 -18.21 -43.19
CA VAL A 105 -1.94 -19.65 -43.31
C VAL A 105 -2.37 -20.13 -44.69
N GLU A 106 -1.40 -20.62 -45.46
CA GLU A 106 -1.61 -21.19 -46.79
C GLU A 106 -2.56 -22.40 -46.74
N THR A 107 -3.49 -22.44 -47.70
CA THR A 107 -4.41 -23.56 -47.92
C THR A 107 -4.33 -24.04 -49.37
N ILE A 108 -5.12 -25.05 -49.73
CA ILE A 108 -5.15 -25.56 -51.11
C ILE A 108 -5.80 -24.48 -51.98
N ASN A 109 -5.02 -23.87 -52.87
CA ASN A 109 -5.41 -22.80 -53.81
C ASN A 109 -5.87 -21.48 -53.17
N SER A 110 -5.64 -21.27 -51.88
CA SER A 110 -6.01 -20.02 -51.18
C SER A 110 -5.17 -19.84 -49.91
N HIS A 111 -5.57 -18.92 -49.05
CA HIS A 111 -5.11 -18.75 -47.68
C HIS A 111 -6.31 -18.54 -46.74
N HIS A 112 -6.06 -18.61 -45.44
CA HIS A 112 -6.97 -18.11 -44.41
C HIS A 112 -6.15 -17.40 -43.34
N CYS A 113 -6.79 -16.54 -42.55
CA CYS A 113 -6.14 -15.81 -41.47
C CYS A 113 -6.41 -16.45 -40.11
N LYS A 114 -5.34 -16.64 -39.33
CA LYS A 114 -5.43 -16.98 -37.92
C LYS A 114 -5.26 -15.70 -37.12
N CYS A 115 -6.38 -15.13 -36.66
CA CYS A 115 -6.38 -13.83 -35.99
C CYS A 115 -5.69 -13.86 -34.64
N PHE A 116 -5.03 -12.74 -34.31
CA PHE A 116 -4.56 -12.48 -32.96
C PHE A 116 -5.73 -12.27 -32.01
N GLU A 117 -5.47 -12.42 -30.72
CA GLU A 117 -6.48 -12.26 -29.68
C GLU A 117 -7.17 -10.89 -29.80
N GLY A 118 -8.51 -10.87 -29.70
CA GLY A 118 -9.32 -9.66 -29.80
C GLY A 118 -9.59 -9.15 -31.22
N PHE A 119 -9.14 -9.86 -32.25
CA PHE A 119 -9.44 -9.55 -33.66
C PHE A 119 -10.19 -10.70 -34.32
N TYR A 120 -11.04 -10.37 -35.29
CA TYR A 120 -11.87 -11.34 -36.02
C TYR A 120 -12.19 -10.86 -37.44
N GLY A 121 -12.86 -11.71 -38.21
CA GLY A 121 -13.10 -11.51 -39.64
C GLY A 121 -12.24 -12.43 -40.50
N GLU A 122 -12.51 -12.48 -41.79
CA GLU A 122 -11.79 -13.34 -42.73
C GLU A 122 -10.34 -12.89 -42.93
N GLN A 123 -10.07 -11.59 -42.74
CA GLN A 123 -8.76 -10.95 -42.85
C GLN A 123 -8.27 -10.39 -41.51
N CYS A 124 -8.95 -10.69 -40.40
CA CYS A 124 -8.69 -10.11 -39.08
C CYS A 124 -8.79 -8.57 -39.07
N GLU A 125 -9.74 -8.05 -39.85
CA GLU A 125 -10.01 -6.65 -40.10
C GLU A 125 -10.88 -6.01 -39.01
N HIS A 126 -11.61 -6.82 -38.24
CA HIS A 126 -12.47 -6.35 -37.16
C HIS A 126 -11.79 -6.53 -35.80
N VAL A 127 -12.07 -5.60 -34.91
CA VAL A 127 -11.62 -5.63 -33.52
C VAL A 127 -12.84 -5.83 -32.63
N VAL A 128 -12.69 -6.62 -31.57
CA VAL A 128 -13.72 -6.79 -30.54
C VAL A 128 -14.03 -5.44 -29.90
N GLU A 129 -15.30 -5.09 -29.78
CA GLU A 129 -15.78 -3.85 -29.16
C GLU A 129 -16.50 -4.16 -27.84
N CYS A 130 -16.13 -3.44 -26.78
CA CYS A 130 -16.84 -3.48 -25.51
C CYS A 130 -17.86 -2.34 -25.43
N LYS A 131 -18.94 -2.57 -24.68
CA LYS A 131 -20.00 -1.58 -24.50
C LYS A 131 -19.48 -0.38 -23.71
N MET A 132 -19.57 0.80 -24.31
CA MET A 132 -19.14 2.04 -23.66
C MET A 132 -20.03 2.40 -22.46
N GLU A 133 -21.29 1.98 -22.46
CA GLU A 133 -22.28 2.27 -21.41
C GLU A 133 -21.93 1.60 -20.08
N GLU A 134 -21.10 0.55 -20.11
CA GLU A 134 -20.59 -0.13 -18.93
C GLU A 134 -19.45 0.64 -18.26
N VAL A 135 -18.82 1.60 -18.96
CA VAL A 135 -17.82 2.52 -18.40
C VAL A 135 -18.54 3.74 -17.82
N THR A 136 -19.11 3.55 -16.63
CA THR A 136 -19.77 4.63 -15.89
C THR A 136 -18.75 5.42 -15.06
N VAL A 137 -19.05 6.70 -14.81
CA VAL A 137 -18.26 7.56 -13.90
C VAL A 137 -19.00 7.65 -12.56
N PRO A 138 -18.47 7.01 -11.50
CA PRO A 138 -19.06 7.08 -10.17
C PRO A 138 -19.06 8.52 -9.63
N ALA A 139 -19.93 8.79 -8.66
CA ALA A 139 -19.86 10.03 -7.90
C ALA A 139 -18.46 10.17 -7.25
N LYS A 140 -17.91 11.39 -7.27
CA LYS A 140 -16.59 11.68 -6.69
C LYS A 140 -15.42 10.97 -7.38
N ALA A 141 -15.63 10.48 -8.60
CA ALA A 141 -14.61 9.86 -9.42
C ALA A 141 -14.36 10.65 -10.71
N SER A 142 -13.20 10.40 -11.29
CA SER A 142 -12.82 10.73 -12.67
C SER A 142 -12.31 9.46 -13.35
N VAL A 143 -12.48 9.39 -14.67
CA VAL A 143 -12.00 8.27 -15.48
C VAL A 143 -11.14 8.80 -16.64
N SER A 144 -10.05 8.11 -16.92
CA SER A 144 -9.20 8.34 -18.08
C SER A 144 -9.03 7.03 -18.84
N CYS A 145 -9.42 7.01 -20.12
CA CYS A 145 -9.35 5.82 -20.95
C CYS A 145 -8.30 5.98 -22.06
N SER A 146 -7.61 4.88 -22.36
CA SER A 146 -6.69 4.72 -23.50
C SER A 146 -7.26 3.69 -24.47
N HIS A 147 -7.20 3.99 -25.76
CA HIS A 147 -7.87 3.26 -26.84
C HIS A 147 -6.87 2.90 -27.96
N PRO A 148 -5.99 1.90 -27.76
CA PRO A 148 -4.92 1.59 -28.71
C PRO A 148 -5.44 1.07 -30.06
N ASN A 149 -6.55 0.34 -30.07
CA ASN A 149 -7.09 -0.32 -31.26
C ASN A 149 -8.43 0.25 -31.75
N GLY A 150 -8.90 1.35 -31.17
CA GLY A 150 -10.22 1.91 -31.43
C GLY A 150 -10.99 2.24 -30.14
N ASN A 151 -12.01 3.09 -30.26
CA ASN A 151 -12.80 3.55 -29.12
C ASN A 151 -13.50 2.38 -28.43
N PHE A 152 -13.15 2.14 -27.17
CA PHE A 152 -13.69 1.04 -26.35
C PHE A 152 -13.51 -0.35 -26.99
N SER A 153 -12.53 -0.52 -27.86
CA SER A 153 -12.17 -1.79 -28.50
C SER A 153 -11.20 -2.61 -27.64
N PHE A 154 -10.92 -3.85 -28.04
CA PHE A 154 -9.97 -4.75 -27.39
C PHE A 154 -8.70 -4.03 -26.96
N ASP A 155 -8.28 -4.28 -25.72
CA ASP A 155 -7.14 -3.65 -25.06
C ASP A 155 -7.34 -2.18 -24.62
N SER A 156 -8.53 -1.61 -24.85
CA SER A 156 -8.91 -0.35 -24.22
C SER A 156 -8.83 -0.48 -22.70
N THR A 157 -8.20 0.50 -22.06
CA THR A 157 -7.95 0.48 -20.61
C THR A 157 -8.45 1.79 -20.01
N CYS A 158 -9.33 1.69 -19.01
CA CYS A 158 -9.90 2.81 -18.28
C CYS A 158 -9.40 2.81 -16.84
N GLN A 159 -8.73 3.90 -16.47
CA GLN A 159 -8.19 4.12 -15.13
C GLN A 159 -9.08 5.11 -14.37
N TYR A 160 -9.50 4.71 -13.18
CA TYR A 160 -10.33 5.50 -12.29
C TYR A 160 -9.47 6.22 -11.26
N SER A 161 -9.91 7.40 -10.83
CA SER A 161 -9.26 8.19 -9.77
C SER A 161 -10.32 8.94 -8.97
N CYS A 162 -10.24 8.87 -7.65
CA CYS A 162 -11.20 9.54 -6.76
C CYS A 162 -10.77 10.97 -6.42
N GLU A 163 -11.74 11.83 -6.11
CA GLU A 163 -11.52 13.11 -5.43
C GLU A 163 -10.79 12.88 -4.09
N GLU A 164 -10.08 13.91 -3.62
CA GLU A 164 -9.37 13.85 -2.33
C GLU A 164 -10.33 13.51 -1.17
N GLY A 165 -9.90 12.61 -0.29
CA GLY A 165 -10.74 12.11 0.81
C GLY A 165 -11.64 10.93 0.46
N TYR A 166 -11.52 10.41 -0.77
CA TYR A 166 -12.17 9.17 -1.20
C TYR A 166 -11.13 8.18 -1.70
N ARG A 167 -11.42 6.90 -1.58
CA ARG A 167 -10.59 5.79 -2.05
C ARG A 167 -11.37 4.89 -3.00
N LEU A 168 -10.69 4.29 -3.96
CA LEU A 168 -11.32 3.30 -4.85
C LEU A 168 -11.63 2.01 -4.08
N SER A 169 -12.79 1.41 -4.35
CA SER A 169 -13.15 0.09 -3.82
C SER A 169 -12.29 -1.04 -4.43
N SER A 170 -11.78 -0.86 -5.65
CA SER A 170 -10.81 -1.74 -6.30
C SER A 170 -9.73 -0.94 -7.05
N SER A 171 -8.50 -1.44 -7.08
CA SER A 171 -7.32 -0.69 -7.57
C SER A 171 -6.94 -0.97 -9.03
N GLY A 172 -7.59 -1.93 -9.69
CA GLY A 172 -7.23 -2.38 -11.04
C GLY A 172 -7.84 -1.49 -12.14
N PRO A 173 -7.13 -1.26 -13.25
CA PRO A 173 -7.72 -0.63 -14.40
C PRO A 173 -8.74 -1.57 -15.05
N VAL A 174 -9.82 -1.00 -15.59
CA VAL A 174 -10.87 -1.75 -16.28
C VAL A 174 -10.47 -1.90 -17.75
N ARG A 175 -10.32 -3.14 -18.23
CA ARG A 175 -9.78 -3.44 -19.57
C ARG A 175 -10.78 -4.19 -20.45
N CYS A 176 -10.92 -3.78 -21.71
CA CYS A 176 -11.75 -4.49 -22.68
C CYS A 176 -11.05 -5.79 -23.12
N THR A 177 -11.70 -6.92 -22.91
CA THR A 177 -11.15 -8.26 -23.18
C THR A 177 -11.59 -8.79 -24.53
N ALA A 178 -10.95 -9.86 -25.00
CA ALA A 178 -11.32 -10.52 -26.25
C ALA A 178 -12.67 -11.26 -26.20
N SER A 179 -13.28 -11.34 -25.01
CA SER A 179 -14.60 -11.95 -24.79
C SER A 179 -15.76 -10.96 -24.88
N GLU A 180 -15.55 -9.79 -25.50
CA GLU A 180 -16.55 -8.72 -25.63
C GLU A 180 -17.06 -8.19 -24.27
N SER A 181 -16.22 -8.27 -23.23
CA SER A 181 -16.56 -7.82 -21.88
C SER A 181 -15.41 -7.05 -21.24
N TRP A 182 -15.75 -6.14 -20.33
CA TRP A 182 -14.78 -5.50 -19.45
C TRP A 182 -14.27 -6.49 -18.40
N SER A 183 -13.00 -6.36 -18.02
CA SER A 183 -12.34 -7.25 -17.06
C SER A 183 -12.95 -7.17 -15.66
N GLU A 184 -13.45 -5.98 -15.29
CA GLU A 184 -14.02 -5.66 -13.99
C GLU A 184 -15.16 -4.65 -14.18
N GLN A 185 -16.05 -4.56 -13.19
CA GLN A 185 -17.04 -3.48 -13.14
C GLN A 185 -16.38 -2.17 -12.69
N PRO A 186 -16.93 -0.99 -13.07
CA PRO A 186 -16.45 0.29 -12.57
C PRO A 186 -16.38 0.32 -11.03
N PRO A 187 -15.25 0.74 -10.42
CA PRO A 187 -15.12 0.83 -8.98
C PRO A 187 -16.03 1.93 -8.42
N THR A 188 -16.24 1.94 -7.12
CA THR A 188 -16.87 3.06 -6.40
C THR A 188 -15.81 3.86 -5.65
N CYS A 189 -16.07 5.15 -5.43
CA CYS A 189 -15.25 5.98 -4.55
C CYS A 189 -15.87 5.99 -3.15
N GLU A 190 -15.23 5.28 -2.23
CA GLU A 190 -15.64 5.19 -0.83
C GLU A 190 -15.04 6.34 -0.02
N LEU A 191 -15.85 6.96 0.83
CA LEU A 191 -15.39 8.01 1.73
C LEU A 191 -14.34 7.46 2.70
N VAL A 192 -13.22 8.16 2.86
CA VAL A 192 -12.17 7.78 3.80
C VAL A 192 -12.63 8.01 5.24
N LEU A 193 -12.41 6.99 6.08
CA LEU A 193 -12.74 6.99 7.50
C LEU A 193 -11.45 6.96 8.33
N CYS A 194 -11.40 7.77 9.38
CA CYS A 194 -10.40 7.68 10.43
C CYS A 194 -10.87 6.75 11.55
N SER A 195 -9.95 6.39 12.46
CA SER A 195 -10.30 5.63 13.66
C SER A 195 -11.35 6.38 14.49
N GLU A 196 -12.30 5.64 15.06
CA GLU A 196 -13.27 6.20 16.01
C GLU A 196 -12.53 6.80 17.22
N LEU A 197 -13.03 7.95 17.70
CA LEU A 197 -12.52 8.63 18.88
C LEU A 197 -13.56 8.54 20.00
N TYR A 198 -13.07 8.55 21.24
CA TYR A 198 -13.91 8.43 22.43
C TYR A 198 -13.74 9.63 23.35
N GLU A 199 -14.73 9.93 24.19
CA GLU A 199 -14.58 10.98 25.20
C GLU A 199 -13.45 10.61 26.19
N PRO A 200 -12.50 11.52 26.44
CA PRO A 200 -11.44 11.27 27.39
C PRO A 200 -12.01 11.24 28.81
N VAL A 201 -11.45 10.37 29.65
CA VAL A 201 -11.77 10.35 31.09
C VAL A 201 -11.42 11.73 31.67
N LYS A 202 -12.34 12.33 32.44
CA LYS A 202 -12.19 13.68 33.00
C LYS A 202 -12.05 14.79 31.95
N GLY A 203 -12.71 14.60 30.82
CA GLY A 203 -12.85 15.61 29.79
C GLY A 203 -14.10 15.39 28.94
N SER A 204 -14.22 16.18 27.89
CA SER A 204 -15.30 16.09 26.91
C SER A 204 -14.77 16.27 25.50
N MET A 205 -15.51 15.73 24.52
CA MET A 205 -15.19 15.81 23.11
C MET A 205 -16.38 16.38 22.34
N THR A 206 -16.14 17.37 21.49
CA THR A 206 -17.14 17.89 20.56
C THR A 206 -16.65 17.72 19.13
N CYS A 207 -17.41 17.00 18.30
CA CYS A 207 -17.03 16.71 16.92
C CYS A 207 -17.98 17.36 15.90
N SER A 208 -17.42 17.71 14.73
CA SER A 208 -18.15 18.11 13.53
C SER A 208 -17.85 17.12 12.40
N HIS A 209 -18.89 16.57 11.80
CA HIS A 209 -18.81 15.50 10.80
C HIS A 209 -19.49 15.92 9.49
N PRO A 210 -18.83 16.75 8.66
CA PRO A 210 -19.48 17.36 7.48
C PRO A 210 -19.89 16.34 6.41
N LEU A 211 -19.18 15.23 6.28
CA LEU A 211 -19.42 14.21 5.25
C LEU A 211 -19.94 12.87 5.81
N GLY A 212 -19.70 12.62 7.10
CA GLY A 212 -20.05 11.37 7.80
C GLY A 212 -19.23 11.20 9.07
N SER A 213 -19.69 10.34 9.99
CA SER A 213 -19.03 10.13 11.29
C SER A 213 -17.58 9.70 11.12
N PHE A 214 -16.67 10.43 11.77
CA PHE A 214 -15.22 10.21 11.75
C PHE A 214 -14.61 10.06 10.34
N SER A 215 -15.21 10.71 9.35
CA SER A 215 -14.74 10.73 7.96
C SER A 215 -13.80 11.90 7.66
N TYR A 216 -13.19 11.90 6.47
CA TYR A 216 -12.37 13.01 5.97
C TYR A 216 -12.98 14.39 6.26
N LEU A 217 -12.14 15.32 6.74
CA LEU A 217 -12.52 16.66 7.22
C LEU A 217 -13.32 16.70 8.53
N SER A 218 -13.60 15.56 9.17
CA SER A 218 -14.11 15.57 10.53
C SER A 218 -13.13 16.27 11.46
N THR A 219 -13.64 17.11 12.35
CA THR A 219 -12.85 17.79 13.37
C THR A 219 -13.43 17.49 14.75
N CYS A 220 -12.58 17.14 15.70
CA CYS A 220 -12.96 16.86 17.09
C CYS A 220 -12.11 17.70 18.02
N THR A 221 -12.75 18.48 18.89
CA THR A 221 -12.09 19.33 19.88
C THR A 221 -12.30 18.75 21.27
N PHE A 222 -11.21 18.70 22.03
CA PHE A 222 -11.15 18.11 23.36
C PHE A 222 -10.96 19.18 24.42
N THR A 223 -11.73 19.06 25.51
CA THR A 223 -11.61 19.92 26.69
C THR A 223 -11.52 19.06 27.94
N CYS A 224 -10.74 19.49 28.93
CA CYS A 224 -10.64 18.78 30.21
C CYS A 224 -11.56 19.41 31.24
N GLU A 225 -12.02 18.58 32.18
CA GLU A 225 -12.75 19.03 33.36
C GLU A 225 -11.84 19.91 34.25
N GLU A 226 -12.46 20.65 35.16
CA GLU A 226 -11.74 21.48 36.13
C GLU A 226 -10.76 20.63 36.98
N GLY A 227 -9.53 21.12 37.16
CA GLY A 227 -8.46 20.41 37.86
C GLY A 227 -7.73 19.36 37.01
N TYR A 228 -8.05 19.27 35.72
CA TYR A 228 -7.36 18.44 34.74
C TYR A 228 -6.89 19.30 33.57
N GLU A 229 -5.77 18.90 32.96
CA GLU A 229 -5.20 19.56 31.79
C GLU A 229 -4.77 18.54 30.74
N ARG A 230 -4.63 19.01 29.50
CA ARG A 230 -4.07 18.21 28.40
C ARG A 230 -2.55 18.31 28.47
N LEU A 231 -1.85 17.21 28.17
CA LEU A 231 -0.41 17.24 27.99
C LEU A 231 -0.03 18.25 26.90
N ALA A 232 0.95 19.11 27.16
CA ALA A 232 1.36 20.19 26.25
C ALA A 232 1.77 19.70 24.84
N SER A 233 2.22 18.45 24.72
CA SER A 233 2.58 17.80 23.46
C SER A 233 1.39 17.34 22.62
N SER A 234 0.16 17.40 23.16
CA SER A 234 -1.05 16.91 22.50
C SER A 234 -1.90 18.05 21.93
N SER A 235 -2.38 17.88 20.69
CA SER A 235 -3.30 18.84 20.06
C SER A 235 -4.66 18.91 20.77
N ALA A 236 -5.26 20.11 20.79
CA ALA A 236 -6.61 20.33 21.32
C ALA A 236 -7.69 19.87 20.33
N THR A 237 -7.34 19.86 19.05
CA THR A 237 -8.24 19.57 17.95
C THR A 237 -7.59 18.57 17.02
N LEU A 238 -8.31 17.48 16.75
CA LEU A 238 -7.94 16.49 15.77
C LEU A 238 -8.74 16.70 14.49
N GLN A 239 -8.09 16.55 13.35
CA GLN A 239 -8.71 16.58 12.03
C GLN A 239 -8.41 15.30 11.26
N CYS A 240 -9.43 14.68 10.68
CA CYS A 240 -9.30 13.47 9.88
C CYS A 240 -8.77 13.83 8.48
N GLY A 241 -7.59 13.31 8.15
CA GLY A 241 -6.93 13.52 6.85
C GLY A 241 -7.38 12.55 5.76
N ALA A 242 -7.02 12.84 4.51
CA ALA A 242 -7.37 12.02 3.35
C ALA A 242 -6.70 10.62 3.34
N SER A 243 -5.69 10.42 4.20
CA SER A 243 -5.04 9.12 4.42
C SER A 243 -5.82 8.19 5.36
N GLY A 244 -6.91 8.66 5.98
CA GLY A 244 -7.64 7.92 7.01
C GLY A 244 -6.94 7.94 8.36
N GLN A 245 -6.06 8.91 8.59
CA GLN A 245 -5.38 9.14 9.85
C GLN A 245 -5.76 10.51 10.42
N TRP A 246 -5.88 10.59 11.74
CA TRP A 246 -5.93 11.85 12.45
C TRP A 246 -4.56 12.53 12.37
N ASN A 247 -4.55 13.86 12.36
CA ASN A 247 -3.33 14.67 12.32
C ASN A 247 -2.46 14.54 13.59
N ASP A 248 -3.02 14.05 14.70
CA ASP A 248 -2.34 13.79 15.96
C ASP A 248 -3.09 12.69 16.73
N SER A 249 -2.49 12.20 17.81
CA SER A 249 -3.07 11.21 18.72
C SER A 249 -4.15 11.81 19.63
N GLN A 250 -5.11 10.98 20.06
CA GLN A 250 -6.16 11.40 20.99
C GLN A 250 -5.54 11.89 22.33
N PRO A 251 -5.83 13.13 22.77
CA PRO A 251 -5.29 13.65 24.01
C PRO A 251 -5.92 12.97 25.23
N GLN A 252 -5.16 12.91 26.32
CA GLN A 252 -5.63 12.51 27.65
C GLN A 252 -5.71 13.73 28.56
N CYS A 253 -6.69 13.73 29.45
CA CYS A 253 -6.80 14.71 30.53
C CYS A 253 -6.14 14.13 31.78
N VAL A 254 -5.09 14.79 32.24
CA VAL A 254 -4.33 14.40 33.43
C VAL A 254 -4.56 15.45 34.53
N ALA A 255 -4.58 15.01 35.78
CA ALA A 255 -4.77 15.94 36.90
C ALA A 255 -3.61 16.93 36.96
N VAL A 256 -3.91 18.21 37.21
CA VAL A 256 -2.87 19.23 37.39
C VAL A 256 -2.00 18.88 38.61
N SER A 257 -0.72 19.26 38.56
CA SER A 257 0.25 18.98 39.62
C SER A 257 0.63 20.25 40.37
N CYS A 258 0.45 20.24 41.69
CA CYS A 258 0.87 21.34 42.56
C CYS A 258 2.39 21.28 42.84
N PRO A 259 3.01 22.42 43.20
CA PRO A 259 4.42 22.45 43.56
C PRO A 259 4.76 21.47 44.68
N THR A 260 5.89 20.80 44.56
CA THR A 260 6.39 19.91 45.62
C THR A 260 6.60 20.71 46.91
N LEU A 261 6.02 20.23 48.01
CA LEU A 261 6.13 20.86 49.31
C LEU A 261 7.44 20.48 50.01
N GLN A 262 8.07 21.44 50.67
CA GLN A 262 9.21 21.20 51.55
C GLN A 262 8.75 21.04 53.00
N GLN A 263 9.46 20.23 53.77
CA GLN A 263 9.19 20.05 55.19
C GLN A 263 9.45 21.37 55.94
N PRO A 264 8.49 21.85 56.77
CA PRO A 264 8.72 23.02 57.62
C PRO A 264 9.86 22.76 58.61
N GLN A 265 10.66 23.79 58.90
CA GLN A 265 11.64 23.71 59.97
C GLN A 265 10.95 23.40 61.30
N ASP A 266 11.55 22.50 62.10
CA ASP A 266 11.01 22.04 63.38
C ASP A 266 9.61 21.41 63.27
N GLY A 267 9.23 20.92 62.10
CA GLY A 267 7.95 20.25 61.84
C GLY A 267 8.05 19.04 60.91
N ALA A 268 6.91 18.40 60.69
CA ALA A 268 6.76 17.27 59.78
C ALA A 268 5.55 17.47 58.86
N ILE A 269 5.71 17.03 57.62
CA ILE A 269 4.66 16.99 56.60
C ILE A 269 4.30 15.54 56.29
N SER A 270 3.00 15.25 56.18
CA SER A 270 2.47 13.94 55.81
C SER A 270 1.49 14.12 54.65
N CYS A 271 1.86 13.63 53.47
CA CYS A 271 1.07 13.74 52.24
C CYS A 271 0.66 12.35 51.72
N GLY A 272 -0.25 12.32 50.76
CA GLY A 272 -0.46 11.16 49.89
C GLY A 272 0.74 10.90 48.94
N GLU A 273 0.61 9.89 48.08
CA GLU A 273 1.70 9.48 47.16
C GLU A 273 2.01 10.52 46.07
N ASP A 274 1.00 11.31 45.66
CA ASP A 274 1.11 12.31 44.58
C ASP A 274 0.70 13.72 45.05
N PHE A 275 1.17 14.75 44.34
CA PHE A 275 0.79 16.16 44.54
C PHE A 275 -0.17 16.65 43.44
N THR A 276 -1.10 15.81 43.01
CA THR A 276 -2.07 16.15 41.96
C THR A 276 -3.36 16.73 42.55
N TYR A 277 -4.19 17.34 41.70
CA TYR A 277 -5.49 17.90 42.07
C TYR A 277 -6.30 17.02 43.04
N GLY A 278 -6.76 17.60 44.14
CA GLY A 278 -7.50 16.92 45.21
C GLY A 278 -6.63 16.22 46.26
N SER A 279 -5.32 16.11 46.07
CA SER A 279 -4.41 15.55 47.08
C SER A 279 -4.26 16.49 48.26
N SER A 280 -4.18 15.94 49.48
CA SER A 280 -4.05 16.72 50.71
C SER A 280 -2.77 16.35 51.48
N CYS A 281 -2.19 17.37 52.11
CA CYS A 281 -1.00 17.27 52.95
C CYS A 281 -1.29 17.84 54.34
N ASN A 282 -0.92 17.10 55.38
CA ASN A 282 -1.05 17.52 56.77
C ASN A 282 0.29 17.96 57.34
N PHE A 283 0.27 19.02 58.13
CA PHE A 283 1.43 19.56 58.82
C PHE A 283 1.31 19.38 60.33
N SER A 284 2.45 19.14 60.95
CA SER A 284 2.59 19.02 62.39
C SER A 284 3.90 19.66 62.81
N CYS A 285 3.96 20.14 64.05
CA CYS A 285 5.21 20.65 64.63
C CYS A 285 5.80 19.65 65.60
N SER A 286 7.12 19.70 65.72
CA SER A 286 7.86 18.93 66.71
C SER A 286 7.48 19.37 68.13
N GLU A 287 7.80 18.54 69.11
CA GLU A 287 7.52 18.84 70.51
C GLU A 287 8.11 20.20 70.91
N GLY A 288 7.31 21.01 71.60
CA GLY A 288 7.70 22.35 72.04
C GLY A 288 7.54 23.48 71.02
N TYR A 289 6.96 23.16 69.85
CA TYR A 289 6.62 24.13 68.82
C TYR A 289 5.11 24.13 68.55
N LEU A 290 4.57 25.29 68.22
CA LEU A 290 3.16 25.50 67.87
C LEU A 290 3.03 25.80 66.38
N LEU A 291 2.14 25.07 65.71
CA LEU A 291 1.83 25.30 64.29
C LEU A 291 1.09 26.64 64.11
N LYS A 292 1.58 27.46 63.20
CA LYS A 292 0.95 28.70 62.75
C LYS A 292 0.55 28.57 61.29
N GLY A 293 -0.76 28.61 61.03
CA GLY A 293 -1.33 28.47 59.70
C GLY A 293 -2.29 27.28 59.59
N ALA A 294 -2.55 26.83 58.36
CA ALA A 294 -3.43 25.70 58.08
C ALA A 294 -2.79 24.36 58.50
N ILE A 295 -3.58 23.48 59.12
CA ILE A 295 -3.12 22.11 59.47
C ILE A 295 -3.09 21.24 58.21
N THR A 296 -3.99 21.47 57.28
CA THR A 296 -4.14 20.70 56.04
C THR A 296 -4.18 21.66 54.86
N VAL A 297 -3.46 21.32 53.80
CA VAL A 297 -3.54 21.99 52.49
C VAL A 297 -3.95 20.98 51.43
N THR A 298 -4.72 21.43 50.44
CA THR A 298 -5.20 20.58 49.34
C THR A 298 -4.81 21.18 48.00
N CYS A 299 -4.36 20.35 47.05
CA CYS A 299 -4.02 20.81 45.72
C CYS A 299 -5.29 21.23 44.97
N ALA A 300 -5.39 22.52 44.64
CA ALA A 300 -6.55 23.13 43.99
C ALA A 300 -6.48 23.01 42.46
N SER A 301 -7.59 23.32 41.78
CA SER A 301 -7.72 23.19 40.33
C SER A 301 -6.82 24.15 39.54
N ALA A 302 -6.34 25.21 40.18
CA ALA A 302 -5.39 26.18 39.62
C ALA A 302 -3.91 25.71 39.64
N ALA A 303 -3.65 24.44 40.00
CA ALA A 303 -2.30 23.91 40.22
C ALA A 303 -1.54 24.61 41.36
N GLU A 304 -2.28 25.11 42.35
CA GLU A 304 -1.77 25.79 43.55
C GLU A 304 -2.34 25.13 44.80
N TRP A 305 -1.63 25.23 45.92
CA TRP A 305 -2.13 24.74 47.20
C TRP A 305 -3.22 25.68 47.73
N SER A 306 -4.25 25.11 48.36
CA SER A 306 -5.43 25.86 48.83
C SER A 306 -5.12 26.94 49.86
N GLU A 307 -4.02 26.80 50.59
CA GLU A 307 -3.56 27.71 51.63
C GLU A 307 -2.02 27.79 51.59
N GLU A 308 -1.46 28.84 52.19
CA GLU A 308 -0.02 29.00 52.36
C GLU A 308 0.58 27.94 53.31
N ILE A 309 1.84 27.59 53.07
CA ILE A 309 2.55 26.60 53.89
C ILE A 309 2.72 27.13 55.33
N PRO A 310 2.29 26.37 56.37
CA PRO A 310 2.41 26.81 57.75
C PRO A 310 3.86 26.73 58.26
N HIS A 311 4.15 27.48 59.33
CA HIS A 311 5.45 27.41 60.03
C HIS A 311 5.29 27.03 61.50
N CYS A 312 6.36 26.52 62.09
CA CYS A 312 6.42 26.12 63.50
C CYS A 312 7.10 27.19 64.33
N GLU A 313 6.42 27.70 65.34
CA GLU A 313 6.98 28.69 66.28
C GLU A 313 7.27 28.03 67.62
N ALA A 314 8.49 28.22 68.14
CA ALA A 314 8.84 27.71 69.47
C ALA A 314 7.90 28.32 70.53
N ILE A 315 7.39 27.46 71.41
CA ILE A 315 6.54 27.90 72.53
C ILE A 315 7.36 28.84 73.42
N GLN A 316 6.78 30.00 73.73
CA GLN A 316 7.40 31.00 74.58
C GLN A 316 7.18 30.66 76.05
N CYS A 317 8.24 30.64 76.83
CA CYS A 317 8.20 30.52 78.27
C CYS A 317 8.07 31.92 78.91
N PRO A 318 7.33 32.07 80.02
CA PRO A 318 7.34 33.30 80.78
C PRO A 318 8.77 33.69 81.16
N SER A 319 9.10 34.98 81.03
CA SER A 319 10.40 35.47 81.47
C SER A 319 10.57 35.17 82.97
N PRO A 320 11.67 34.52 83.37
CA PRO A 320 11.91 34.24 84.78
C PRO A 320 11.96 35.55 85.56
N VAL A 321 11.28 35.60 86.70
CA VAL A 321 11.29 36.76 87.57
C VAL A 321 12.66 36.86 88.23
N VAL A 322 13.31 38.01 88.12
CA VAL A 322 14.59 38.26 88.77
C VAL A 322 14.37 38.34 90.29
N PRO A 323 14.97 37.44 91.09
CA PRO A 323 14.86 37.50 92.54
C PRO A 323 15.55 38.75 93.12
N LEU A 324 15.09 39.25 94.27
CA LEU A 324 15.71 40.39 94.95
C LEU A 324 17.15 40.03 95.38
N GLY A 325 18.15 40.80 94.93
CA GLY A 325 19.56 40.55 95.22
C GLY A 325 20.18 39.42 94.39
N GLY A 326 19.60 39.12 93.22
CA GLY A 326 20.15 38.17 92.27
C GLY A 326 20.03 38.66 90.83
N GLN A 327 20.71 37.94 89.93
CA GLN A 327 20.75 38.17 88.50
C GLN A 327 20.31 36.90 87.78
N VAL A 328 19.68 37.05 86.62
CA VAL A 328 19.34 35.94 85.72
C VAL A 328 20.09 36.10 84.41
N SER A 329 20.70 35.01 83.94
CA SER A 329 21.37 34.93 82.66
C SER A 329 20.77 33.76 81.88
N CYS A 330 20.16 34.05 80.73
CA CYS A 330 19.58 33.04 79.86
C CYS A 330 20.43 32.89 78.61
N GLU A 331 20.70 31.65 78.19
CA GLU A 331 21.40 31.37 76.93
C GLU A 331 20.48 31.66 75.74
N ALA A 332 21.05 32.11 74.62
CA ALA A 332 20.30 32.40 73.40
C ALA A 332 20.06 31.12 72.58
N PRO A 333 18.85 30.88 72.02
CA PRO A 333 17.64 31.69 72.11
C PRO A 333 17.02 31.65 73.52
N SER A 334 16.76 32.83 74.10
CA SER A 334 16.25 32.95 75.47
C SER A 334 14.73 32.92 75.50
N HIS A 335 14.17 32.34 76.57
CA HIS A 335 12.73 32.31 76.85
C HIS A 335 11.88 31.49 75.86
N THR A 336 12.49 30.58 75.09
CA THR A 336 11.78 29.62 74.23
C THR A 336 11.89 28.19 74.75
N TRP A 337 11.08 27.27 74.21
CA TRP A 337 11.21 25.84 74.48
C TRP A 337 12.67 25.36 74.35
N GLY A 338 13.13 24.60 75.34
CA GLY A 338 14.52 24.14 75.44
C GLY A 338 15.54 25.15 75.99
N SER A 339 15.15 26.41 76.23
CA SER A 339 16.06 27.41 76.83
C SER A 339 16.32 27.15 78.31
N VAL A 340 17.55 27.41 78.74
CA VAL A 340 17.99 27.27 80.14
C VAL A 340 18.43 28.65 80.65
N CYS A 341 17.93 29.01 81.83
CA CYS A 341 18.30 30.25 82.52
C CYS A 341 19.03 29.91 83.82
N ASN A 342 20.21 30.47 83.98
CA ASN A 342 21.04 30.33 85.18
C ASN A 342 20.87 31.56 86.07
N PHE A 343 20.68 31.33 87.36
CA PHE A 343 20.55 32.38 88.37
C PHE A 343 21.87 32.52 89.16
N SER A 344 22.25 33.75 89.48
CA SER A 344 23.40 34.08 90.31
C SER A 344 23.04 35.10 91.39
N CYS A 345 23.68 35.03 92.55
CA CYS A 345 23.43 35.98 93.65
C CYS A 345 24.35 37.21 93.52
N ASP A 346 23.81 38.38 93.86
CA ASP A 346 24.61 39.59 94.03
C ASP A 346 25.51 39.47 95.27
N GLU A 347 26.57 40.28 95.33
CA GLU A 347 27.51 40.26 96.45
C GLU A 347 26.80 40.53 97.80
N GLY A 348 26.97 39.61 98.76
CA GLY A 348 26.30 39.66 100.07
C GLY A 348 24.96 38.92 100.16
N TYR A 349 24.52 38.25 99.09
CA TYR A 349 23.33 37.39 99.07
C TYR A 349 23.70 35.91 98.86
N ASP A 350 22.93 34.99 99.46
CA ASP A 350 23.10 33.54 99.32
C ASP A 350 21.88 32.88 98.65
N HIS A 351 22.12 31.86 97.81
CA HIS A 351 21.05 31.16 97.09
C HIS A 351 20.20 30.32 98.04
N HIS A 352 18.90 30.60 98.10
CA HIS A 352 17.92 29.83 98.88
C HIS A 352 16.81 29.30 97.97
N GLY A 353 16.94 28.05 97.52
CA GLY A 353 16.00 27.38 96.62
C GLY A 353 16.57 26.09 96.03
N HIS A 354 15.76 25.35 95.28
CA HIS A 354 16.21 24.18 94.53
C HIS A 354 16.69 24.60 93.13
N THR A 355 17.79 23.98 92.68
CA THR A 355 18.40 24.12 91.34
C THR A 355 17.51 23.61 90.23
#